data_AF-A0A4V1J0W2-F1
#
_entry.id   AF-A0A4V1J0W2-F1
#
_cell.length_a   1.000
_cell.length_b   1.000
_cell.length_c   1.000
_cell.angle_alpha   90.00
_cell.angle_beta   90.00
_cell.angle_gamma   90.00
#
_symmetry.space_group_name_H-M   'P 1'
#
loop_
_entity.id
_entity.type
_entity.pdbx_description
1 polymer ?
#
loop_
_entity_poly.entity_id
_entity_poly.type
_entity_poly.pdbx_seq_one_letter_code
_entity_poly.pdbx_strand_id
1 'polypeptide(L)'
;MVKAVATLRGDSEVTGTVYFAQADEDSPVVITGKLHGLKPGLHGFHVHEFGDNTNGCTSAGAHYNPFSKNHGAPEDAERHAGDLGNITANDEGIADINKTDRMMKLIGPLSVIG
;
A
#
# COMPACT_ATOMS: atom_id res chain seq x y z
N MET A 1 -10.93 10.27 -13.00
CA MET A 1 -9.57 10.03 -12.49
C MET A 1 -9.45 10.56 -11.08
N VAL A 2 -9.10 9.67 -10.15
CA VAL A 2 -8.77 10.00 -8.75
C VAL A 2 -7.28 9.83 -8.54
N LYS A 3 -6.70 10.71 -7.73
CA LYS A 3 -5.32 10.63 -7.27
C LYS A 3 -5.30 10.70 -5.75
N ALA A 4 -4.43 9.92 -5.13
CA ALA A 4 -4.20 9.93 -3.69
C ALA A 4 -2.69 9.93 -3.40
N VAL A 5 -2.32 10.31 -2.19
CA VAL A 5 -0.93 10.35 -1.73
C VAL A 5 -0.87 9.87 -0.28
N ALA A 6 0.14 9.08 0.03
CA ALA A 6 0.47 8.66 1.38
C ALA A 6 1.92 9.05 1.70
N THR A 7 2.12 9.78 2.78
CA THR A 7 3.46 10.09 3.31
C THR A 7 3.77 9.12 4.43
N LEU A 8 4.81 8.31 4.25
CA LEU A 8 5.22 7.31 5.24
C LEU A 8 6.22 7.92 6.21
N ARG A 9 5.94 7.75 7.49
CA ARG A 9 6.71 8.21 8.65
C ARG A 9 6.38 7.30 9.83
N GLY A 10 7.35 7.07 10.71
CA GLY A 10 7.15 6.41 11.99
C GLY A 10 8.28 6.73 12.96
N ASP A 11 8.48 5.87 13.96
CA ASP A 11 9.58 5.98 14.92
C ASP A 11 10.92 5.45 14.36
N SER A 12 10.88 4.80 13.19
CA SER A 12 12.06 4.38 12.45
C SER A 12 12.54 5.46 11.47
N GLU A 13 13.76 5.32 10.96
CA GLU A 13 14.31 6.14 9.87
C GLU A 13 13.60 5.94 8.51
N VAL A 14 12.66 5.00 8.41
CA VAL A 14 11.91 4.76 7.16
C VAL A 14 10.99 5.93 6.88
N THR A 15 11.19 6.56 5.72
CA THR A 15 10.40 7.69 5.25
C THR A 15 10.16 7.61 3.76
N GLY A 16 9.14 8.30 3.27
CA GLY A 16 8.94 8.47 1.84
C GLY A 16 7.54 8.89 1.46
N THR A 17 7.27 8.89 0.17
CA THR A 17 5.95 9.25 -0.36
C THR A 17 5.55 8.25 -1.44
N VAL A 18 4.30 7.83 -1.38
CA VAL A 18 3.66 6.96 -2.35
C VAL A 18 2.46 7.69 -2.94
N TYR A 19 2.34 7.64 -4.25
CA TYR A 19 1.28 8.21 -5.05
C TYR A 19 0.45 7.10 -5.66
N PHE A 20 -0.85 7.34 -5.72
CA PHE A 20 -1.83 6.42 -6.28
C PHE A 20 -2.64 7.16 -7.32
N ALA A 21 -2.94 6.50 -8.43
CA ALA A 21 -3.81 7.04 -9.47
C ALA A 21 -4.73 5.96 -10.03
N GLN A 22 -6.01 6.29 -10.17
CA GLN A 22 -7.03 5.42 -10.77
C GLN A 22 -7.85 6.23 -11.79
N ALA A 23 -7.90 5.77 -13.04
CA ALA A 23 -8.56 6.53 -14.11
C ALA A 23 -10.10 6.58 -13.93
N ASP A 24 -10.70 5.43 -13.64
CA ASP A 24 -12.12 5.18 -13.34
C ASP A 24 -12.24 3.96 -12.41
N GLU A 25 -13.45 3.59 -11.98
CA GLU A 25 -13.68 2.54 -10.99
C GLU A 25 -13.19 1.15 -11.43
N ASP A 26 -13.25 0.85 -12.73
CA ASP A 26 -12.86 -0.44 -13.31
C ASP A 26 -11.37 -0.52 -13.66
N SER A 27 -10.71 0.64 -13.82
CA SER A 27 -9.28 0.72 -14.08
C SER A 27 -8.44 0.24 -12.89
N PRO A 28 -7.28 -0.40 -13.15
CA PRO A 28 -6.29 -0.68 -12.12
C PRO A 28 -5.75 0.60 -11.47
N VAL A 29 -5.27 0.46 -10.23
CA VAL A 29 -4.57 1.54 -9.52
C VAL A 29 -3.09 1.48 -9.86
N VAL A 30 -2.55 2.59 -10.36
CA VAL A 30 -1.11 2.79 -10.54
C VAL A 30 -0.51 3.33 -9.26
N ILE A 31 0.57 2.70 -8.80
CA ILE A 31 1.24 3.01 -7.54
C ILE A 31 2.69 3.38 -7.85
N THR A 32 3.08 4.60 -7.52
CA THR A 32 4.47 5.07 -7.70
C THR A 32 4.98 5.70 -6.43
N GLY A 33 6.29 5.69 -6.20
CA GLY A 33 6.84 6.32 -5.01
C GLY A 33 8.29 5.98 -4.78
N LYS A 34 8.83 6.56 -3.71
CA LYS A 34 10.18 6.29 -3.25
C LYS A 34 10.20 6.28 -1.74
N LEU A 35 10.73 5.21 -1.16
CA LEU A 35 10.99 5.08 0.27
C LEU A 35 12.51 5.02 0.52
N HIS A 36 12.92 5.52 1.67
CA HIS A 36 14.29 5.59 2.14
C HIS A 36 14.41 4.94 3.52
N GLY A 37 15.64 4.61 3.93
CA GLY A 37 15.93 4.11 5.29
C GLY A 37 15.54 2.64 5.52
N LEU A 38 15.22 1.91 4.45
CA LEU A 38 14.91 0.48 4.51
C LEU A 38 16.20 -0.35 4.62
N LYS A 39 16.13 -1.53 5.22
CA LYS A 39 17.21 -2.53 5.07
C LYS A 39 17.20 -3.08 3.63
N PRO A 40 18.33 -3.46 3.02
CA PRO A 40 18.31 -4.07 1.69
C PRO A 40 17.45 -5.34 1.65
N GLY A 41 16.73 -5.57 0.55
CA GLY A 41 15.89 -6.75 0.34
C GLY A 41 14.38 -6.45 0.23
N LEU A 42 13.57 -7.49 0.45
CA LEU A 42 12.11 -7.44 0.31
C LEU A 42 11.43 -6.92 1.58
N HIS A 43 10.45 -6.03 1.41
CA HIS A 43 9.60 -5.52 2.48
C HIS A 43 8.14 -5.63 2.09
N GLY A 44 7.32 -6.17 3.01
CA GLY A 44 5.88 -6.25 2.83
C GLY A 44 5.27 -4.86 2.66
N PHE A 45 4.33 -4.74 1.74
CA PHE A 45 3.69 -3.48 1.40
C PHE A 45 2.18 -3.69 1.32
N HIS A 46 1.44 -3.06 2.23
CA HIS A 46 0.01 -3.30 2.38
C HIS A 46 -0.74 -2.03 2.78
N VAL A 47 -2.03 -2.00 2.46
CA VAL A 47 -2.97 -1.03 3.02
C VAL A 47 -3.64 -1.67 4.24
N HIS A 48 -3.69 -0.92 5.34
CA HIS A 48 -4.34 -1.34 6.58
C HIS A 48 -5.79 -0.84 6.66
N GLU A 49 -6.57 -1.44 7.55
CA GLU A 49 -8.01 -1.22 7.68
C GLU A 49 -8.39 0.21 8.09
N PHE A 50 -7.59 0.84 8.96
CA PHE A 50 -7.92 2.13 9.54
C PHE A 50 -6.87 3.19 9.20
N GLY A 51 -7.34 4.39 8.84
CA GLY A 51 -6.53 5.62 8.79
C GLY A 51 -6.21 6.18 10.18
N ASP A 52 -6.02 5.31 11.17
CA ASP A 52 -5.78 5.69 12.55
C ASP A 52 -4.29 5.52 12.91
N ASN A 53 -3.66 6.62 13.33
CA ASN A 53 -2.26 6.66 13.75
C ASN A 53 -2.09 7.13 15.20
N THR A 54 -3.15 7.06 16.03
CA THR A 54 -3.17 7.52 17.43
C THR A 54 -2.14 6.84 18.32
N ASN A 55 -1.83 5.56 18.06
CA ASN A 55 -0.78 4.79 18.73
C ASN A 55 0.25 4.27 17.71
N GLY A 56 0.62 5.13 16.76
CA GLY A 56 1.45 4.76 15.62
C GLY A 56 0.77 3.73 14.71
N CYS A 57 1.58 2.96 13.98
CA CYS A 57 1.10 1.96 13.02
C CYS A 57 0.25 0.84 13.64
N THR A 58 0.32 0.65 14.97
CA THR A 58 -0.49 -0.35 15.68
C THR A 58 -1.99 -0.04 15.57
N SER A 59 -2.37 1.24 15.56
CA SER A 59 -3.77 1.66 15.45
C SER A 59 -4.36 1.45 14.06
N ALA A 60 -3.53 1.21 13.03
CA ALA A 60 -4.01 1.03 11.67
C ALA A 60 -4.79 -0.28 11.47
N GLY A 61 -4.70 -1.22 12.42
CA GLY A 61 -5.46 -2.48 12.38
C GLY A 61 -4.85 -3.54 11.47
N ALA A 62 -5.67 -4.49 11.03
CA ALA A 62 -5.26 -5.56 10.12
C ALA A 62 -5.10 -5.05 8.68
N HIS A 63 -4.71 -5.93 7.76
CA HIS A 63 -4.74 -5.61 6.33
C HIS A 63 -6.18 -5.33 5.89
N TYR A 64 -6.38 -4.34 5.02
CA TYR A 64 -7.70 -4.00 4.51
C TYR A 64 -8.33 -5.18 3.75
N ASN A 65 -9.38 -5.76 4.33
CA ASN A 65 -9.99 -7.01 3.87
C ASN A 65 -11.54 -6.93 3.85
N PRO A 66 -12.12 -6.13 2.94
CA PRO A 66 -13.58 -5.95 2.86
C PRO A 66 -14.33 -7.21 2.43
N PHE A 67 -13.62 -8.23 1.93
CA PHE A 67 -14.20 -9.47 1.42
C PHE A 67 -13.98 -10.68 2.33
N SER A 68 -13.35 -10.48 3.50
CA SER A 68 -13.03 -11.55 4.47
C SER A 68 -12.28 -12.75 3.83
N LYS A 69 -11.34 -12.46 2.94
CA LYS A 69 -10.46 -13.45 2.29
C LYS A 69 -9.24 -13.78 3.13
N ASN A 70 -8.52 -14.83 2.76
CA ASN A 70 -7.19 -15.08 3.30
C ASN A 70 -6.15 -14.13 2.69
N HIS A 71 -5.01 -13.98 3.36
CA HIS A 71 -3.85 -13.26 2.82
C HIS A 71 -3.28 -13.98 1.60
N GLY A 72 -2.82 -13.22 0.60
CA GLY A 72 -2.27 -13.78 -0.63
C GLY A 72 -1.31 -12.83 -1.35
N ALA A 73 -0.70 -13.32 -2.45
CA ALA A 73 0.12 -12.49 -3.32
C ALA A 73 -0.77 -11.58 -4.18
N PRO A 74 -0.25 -10.44 -4.70
CA PRO A 74 -1.05 -9.52 -5.49
C PRO A 74 -1.70 -10.13 -6.74
N GLU A 75 -1.10 -11.18 -7.29
CA GLU A 75 -1.59 -11.87 -8.47
C GLU A 75 -2.68 -12.91 -8.15
N ASP A 76 -2.87 -13.25 -6.86
CA ASP A 76 -3.83 -14.24 -6.42
C ASP A 76 -5.26 -13.68 -6.44
N ALA A 77 -6.23 -14.55 -6.80
CA ALA A 77 -7.64 -14.22 -6.65
C ALA A 77 -8.10 -14.23 -5.18
N GLU A 78 -7.42 -15.05 -4.36
CA GLU A 78 -7.60 -15.17 -2.91
C GLU A 78 -6.52 -14.34 -2.23
N ARG A 79 -6.87 -13.10 -1.85
CA ARG A 79 -6.00 -12.15 -1.14
C ARG A 79 -6.85 -11.11 -0.44
N HIS A 80 -6.27 -10.38 0.52
CA HIS A 80 -6.89 -9.14 0.99
C HIS A 80 -6.80 -8.07 -0.09
N ALA A 81 -7.76 -7.13 -0.09
CA ALA A 81 -7.73 -5.99 -1.00
C ALA A 81 -6.52 -5.07 -0.75
N GLY A 82 -6.04 -5.03 0.49
CA GLY A 82 -4.84 -4.29 0.88
C GLY A 82 -3.51 -5.00 0.60
N ASP A 83 -3.47 -6.24 0.10
CA ASP A 83 -2.22 -6.99 -0.07
C ASP A 83 -1.47 -6.57 -1.34
N LEU A 84 -0.45 -5.70 -1.24
CA LEU A 84 0.29 -5.19 -2.41
C LEU A 84 1.66 -5.88 -2.63
N GLY A 85 1.88 -6.99 -1.92
CA GLY A 85 3.07 -7.83 -2.05
C GLY A 85 4.29 -7.18 -1.41
N ASN A 86 5.42 -7.20 -2.12
CA ASN A 86 6.67 -6.64 -1.61
C ASN A 86 7.20 -5.50 -2.49
N ILE A 87 7.82 -4.52 -1.84
CA ILE A 87 8.77 -3.59 -2.47
C ILE A 87 10.19 -4.08 -2.22
N THR A 88 11.14 -3.65 -3.05
CA THR A 88 12.54 -4.05 -2.93
C THR A 88 13.39 -2.83 -2.64
N ALA A 89 14.10 -2.85 -1.52
CA ALA A 89 15.10 -1.86 -1.17
C ALA A 89 16.47 -2.30 -1.68
N ASN A 90 17.19 -1.38 -2.31
CA ASN A 90 18.58 -1.58 -2.75
C ASN A 90 19.57 -1.50 -1.57
N ASP A 91 20.87 -1.62 -1.85
CA ASP A 91 21.94 -1.57 -0.86
C ASP A 91 22.08 -0.20 -0.16
N GLU A 92 21.51 0.86 -0.75
CA GLU A 92 21.43 2.21 -0.17
C GLU A 92 20.19 2.39 0.72
N GLY A 93 19.36 1.34 0.87
CA GLY A 93 18.12 1.39 1.63
C GLY A 93 16.99 2.17 0.95
N ILE A 94 17.06 2.29 -0.39
CA ILE A 94 16.07 2.99 -1.21
C ILE A 94 15.21 1.96 -1.94
N ALA A 95 13.89 2.12 -1.84
CA ALA A 95 12.92 1.36 -2.62
C ALA A 95 12.18 2.29 -3.59
N ASP A 96 12.43 2.11 -4.89
CA ASP A 96 11.67 2.74 -5.97
C ASP A 96 10.45 1.90 -6.30
N ILE A 97 9.27 2.49 -6.14
CA ILE A 97 7.98 1.82 -6.32
C ILE A 97 7.42 2.22 -7.69
N ASN A 98 7.13 1.21 -8.51
CA ASN A 98 6.35 1.34 -9.74
C ASN A 98 5.56 0.05 -9.92
N LYS A 99 4.28 0.07 -9.54
CA LYS A 99 3.40 -1.09 -9.49
C LYS A 99 2.02 -0.75 -10.03
N THR A 100 1.25 -1.78 -10.34
CA THR A 100 -0.16 -1.65 -10.67
C THR A 100 -0.93 -2.74 -9.94
N ASP A 101 -2.07 -2.38 -9.34
CA ASP A 101 -2.92 -3.33 -8.62
C ASP A 101 -4.34 -3.31 -9.18
N ARG A 102 -4.95 -4.49 -9.31
CA ARG A 102 -6.29 -4.66 -9.92
C ARG A 102 -7.42 -4.77 -8.90
N MET A 103 -7.10 -5.05 -7.63
CA MET A 103 -8.08 -5.29 -6.58
C MET A 103 -8.29 -4.05 -5.70
N MET A 104 -7.21 -3.34 -5.36
CA MET A 104 -7.22 -2.05 -4.71
C MET A 104 -8.07 -1.05 -5.51
N LYS A 105 -8.86 -0.23 -4.81
CA LYS A 105 -9.68 0.82 -5.41
C LYS A 105 -9.41 2.16 -4.72
N LEU A 106 -9.49 3.24 -5.47
CA LEU A 106 -9.54 4.62 -4.98
C LEU A 106 -10.95 5.25 -5.14
N ILE A 107 -11.82 4.58 -5.89
CA ILE A 107 -13.17 5.03 -6.25
C ILE A 107 -14.17 3.99 -5.73
N GLY A 108 -15.32 4.45 -5.24
CA GLY A 108 -16.40 3.59 -4.78
C GLY A 108 -16.29 3.16 -3.31
N PRO A 109 -17.20 2.29 -2.84
CA PRO A 109 -17.32 1.92 -1.43
C PRO A 109 -16.16 1.06 -0.90
N LEU A 110 -15.35 0.51 -1.81
CA LEU A 110 -14.16 -0.28 -1.49
C LEU A 110 -12.87 0.56 -1.57
N SER A 111 -13.01 1.89 -1.62
CA SER A 111 -11.89 2.79 -1.67
C SER A 111 -11.03 2.67 -0.42
N VAL A 112 -9.72 2.66 -0.63
CA VAL A 112 -8.69 2.64 0.41
C VAL A 112 -8.32 4.04 0.93
N ILE A 113 -8.95 5.10 0.42
CA ILE A 113 -8.71 6.46 0.87
C ILE A 113 -9.35 6.63 2.26
N GLY A 114 -8.54 6.99 3.26
CA GLY A 114 -8.95 7.19 4.66
C GLY A 114 -8.39 8.47 5.26
#